data_AF-A0A949QFU2-F1
#
_entry.id   AF-A0A949QFU2-F1
#
_cell.length_a   1.000
_cell.length_b   1.000
_cell.length_c   1.000
_cell.angle_alpha   90.00
_cell.angle_beta   90.00
_cell.angle_gamma   90.00
#
_symmetry.space_group_name_H-M   'P 1'
#
loop_
_entity.id
_entity.type
_entity.pdbx_description
1 polymer ?
#
loop_
_entity_poly.entity_id
_entity_poly.type
_entity_poly.pdbx_seq_one_letter_code
_entity_poly.pdbx_strand_id
1 'polypeptide(L)' 'MALDYSTLNLLRQNHPAWRLLCAQHAPLVAGFLHRVFIVPNVRILS' A
#
# COMPACT_ATOMS: atom_id res chain seq x y z
N MET A 1 0.38 18.53 15.35
CA MET A 1 -0.70 18.02 14.48
C MET A 1 -0.90 16.55 14.83
N ALA A 2 -1.66 16.27 15.88
CA ALA A 2 -1.85 14.90 16.35
C ALA A 2 -2.85 14.22 15.41
N LEU A 3 -2.46 13.08 14.85
CA LEU A 3 -3.35 12.27 14.03
C LEU A 3 -4.47 11.75 14.94
N ASP A 4 -5.66 12.34 14.80
CA ASP A 4 -6.81 12.01 15.61
C ASP A 4 -7.22 10.55 15.38
N TYR A 5 -7.54 9.82 16.45
CA TYR A 5 -7.93 8.41 16.37
C TYR A 5 -9.11 8.20 15.40
N SER A 6 -10.02 9.16 15.33
CA SER A 6 -11.15 9.17 14.41
C SER A 6 -10.68 9.19 12.96
N THR A 7 -9.68 10.02 12.63
CA THR A 7 -9.06 10.10 11.31
C THR A 7 -8.35 8.80 10.94
N LEU A 8 -7.62 8.19 11.88
CA LEU A 8 -7.00 6.88 11.66
C LEU A 8 -8.02 5.78 11.40
N ASN A 9 -9.15 5.78 12.12
CA ASN A 9 -10.18 4.77 11.94
C ASN A 9 -10.93 4.94 10.61
N LEU A 10 -11.09 6.18 10.14
CA LEU A 10 -11.64 6.50 8.82
C LEU A 10 -10.70 6.06 7.70
N LEU A 11 -9.40 6.33 7.84
CA LEU A 11 -8.37 5.86 6.92
C LEU A 11 -8.31 4.32 6.91
N ARG A 12 -8.36 3.65 8.05
CA ARG A 12 -8.34 2.18 8.11
C ARG A 12 -9.51 1.54 7.37
N GLN A 13 -10.70 2.13 7.43
CA GLN A 13 -11.88 1.61 6.75
C GLN A 13 -11.84 1.86 5.24
N ASN A 14 -11.39 3.04 4.82
CA ASN A 14 -11.44 3.45 3.43
C ASN A 14 -10.14 3.23 2.64
N HIS A 15 -9.02 2.93 3.30
CA HIS A 15 -7.73 2.86 2.63
C HIS A 15 -7.49 1.44 2.06
N PRO A 16 -7.49 1.29 0.72
CA PRO A 16 -7.37 -0.01 0.08
C PRO A 16 -6.03 -0.70 0.37
N ALA A 17 -4.95 0.07 0.58
CA ALA A 17 -3.67 -0.50 0.96
C ALA A 17 -3.68 -1.13 2.36
N TRP A 18 -4.52 -0.63 3.29
CA TRP A 18 -4.59 -1.21 4.63
C TRP A 18 -5.37 -2.52 4.62
N ARG A 19 -6.41 -2.60 3.78
CA ARG A 19 -7.11 -3.85 3.47
C ARG A 19 -6.19 -4.86 2.83
N LEU A 20 -5.28 -4.42 1.96
CA LEU A 20 -4.26 -5.27 1.36
C LEU A 20 -3.31 -5.82 2.42
N LEU A 21 -2.84 -5.00 3.36
CA LEU A 21 -1.94 -5.44 4.44
C LEU A 21 -2.57 -6.45 5.40
N CYS A 22 -3.89 -6.36 5.63
CA CYS A 22 -4.62 -7.32 6.46
C CYS A 22 -5.07 -8.59 5.71
N ALA A 23 -4.84 -8.67 4.39
CA ALA A 23 -5.22 -9.84 3.62
C ALA A 23 -4.33 -11.05 3.94
N GLN A 24 -4.89 -12.25 4.00
CA GLN A 24 -4.15 -13.47 4.30
C GLN A 24 -2.97 -13.70 3.33
N HIS A 25 -3.09 -13.20 2.09
CA HIS A 25 -2.10 -13.35 1.02
C HIS A 25 -1.44 -12.01 0.66
N ALA A 26 -1.43 -11.05 1.59
CA ALA A 26 -0.81 -9.73 1.42
C ALA A 26 0.60 -9.78 0.80
N PRO A 27 1.52 -10.68 1.24
CA PRO A 27 2.88 -10.71 0.71
C PRO A 27 2.93 -11.09 -0.78
N LEU A 28 2.05 -12.00 -1.23
CA LEU A 28 1.99 -12.43 -2.62
C LEU A 28 1.49 -11.31 -3.53
N VAL A 29 0.43 -10.61 -3.11
CA VAL A 29 -0.12 -9.49 -3.88
C VAL A 29 0.86 -8.31 -3.90
N ALA A 30 1.52 -8.00 -2.78
CA ALA A 30 2.55 -6.97 -2.73
C ALA A 30 3.74 -7.31 -3.65
N GLY A 31 4.19 -8.57 -3.65
CA GLY A 31 5.26 -9.05 -4.53
C GLY A 31 4.89 -8.95 -6.02
N PHE A 32 3.64 -9.29 -6.38
CA PHE A 32 3.12 -9.10 -7.73
C PHE A 32 3.14 -7.62 -8.14
N LEU A 33 2.57 -6.74 -7.32
CA LEU A 33 2.52 -5.30 -7.61
C LEU A 33 3.92 -4.71 -7.77
N HIS A 34 4.86 -5.09 -6.91
CA HIS A 34 6.24 -4.65 -6.99
C HIS A 34 6.91 -5.09 -8.30
N ARG A 35 6.78 -6.38 -8.66
CA ARG A 35 7.40 -6.91 -9.89
C ARG A 35 6.81 -6.32 -11.17
N VAL A 36 5.50 -6.04 -11.19
CA VAL A 36 4.81 -5.57 -12.40
C VAL A 36 4.90 -4.06 -12.57
N PHE A 37 4.81 -3.28 -11.50
CA PHE A 37 4.67 -1.81 -11.60
C PHE A 37 5.90 -1.04 -11.12
N ILE A 38 6.72 -1.60 -10.24
CA ILE A 38 7.85 -0.90 -9.63
C ILE A 38 9.17 -1.29 -10.30
N VAL A 39 9.47 -2.59 -10.37
CA VAL A 39 10.71 -3.11 -10.98
C VAL A 39 10.96 -2.61 -12.41
N PRO A 40 9.98 -2.60 -13.34
CA PRO A 40 10.22 -2.08 -14.68
C PRO A 40 10.22 -0.54 -14.77
N ASN A 41 9.79 0.17 -13.72
CA ASN A 41 9.69 1.62 -13.70
C ASN A 41 11.03 2.26 -13.28
N VAL A 42 12.08 1.96 -14.05
CA VAL A 42 13.40 2.56 -13.89
C VAL A 42 13.42 3.92 -14.59
N ARG A 43 13.44 4.99 -13.78
CA ARG A 43 13.69 6.35 -14.29
C ARG A 43 15.19 6.56 -14.39
N ILE A 44 15.71 6.53 -15.61
CA ILE A 44 17.10 6.91 -15.87
C ILE A 44 17.15 8.44 -15.83
N LEU A 45 17.83 9.00 -14.83
CA LEU A 45 18.25 10.39 -14.86
C LEU A 45 19.65 10.42 -15.48
N SER A 46 19.75 10.97 -16.69
CA SER A 46 21.02 11.28 -17.37
C SER A 46 21.57 12.62 -16.93
#